data_AF-A0A7R9VR98-F1
#
_entry.id   AF-A0A7R9VR98-F1
#
_cell.length_a   1.000
_cell.length_b   1.000
_cell.length_c   1.000
_cell.angle_alpha   90.00
_cell.angle_beta   90.00
_cell.angle_gamma   90.00
#
_symmetry.space_group_name_H-M   'P 1'
#
loop_
_entity.id
_entity.type
_entity.pdbx_description
1 polymer ?
#
loop_
_entity_poly.entity_id
_entity_poly.type
_entity_poly.pdbx_seq_one_letter_code
_entity_poly.pdbx_strand_id
1 'polypeptide(L)'
;NRIPVFLVGKPGCSKTLSMQLLFENLRGKDSRFPSLPCLYEQRYQCSEDSTSDGIEAIFDVVKRKASRDGNDVTHVVLLDEIGLAEVSRHNPLKVLHDRLEPDSRHYEKHAGMKGGQELPYACVGISNWALDSSKMNRAAVLSRPDPDEKDLQDTANAIVEQIEGSRVA
;
A
#
# COMPACT_ATOMS: atom_id res chain seq x y z
N ASN A 1 6.51 -10.68 6.81
CA ASN A 1 5.18 -10.62 7.43
C ASN A 1 4.10 -10.18 6.46
N ARG A 2 4.34 -9.22 5.54
CA ARG A 2 3.45 -8.92 4.38
C ARG A 2 1.98 -8.71 4.77
N ILE A 3 1.76 -8.17 5.96
CA ILE A 3 0.43 -7.90 6.51
C ILE A 3 -0.20 -6.79 5.64
N PRO A 4 -1.45 -6.95 5.17
CA PRO A 4 -2.13 -5.88 4.46
C PRO A 4 -2.27 -4.64 5.34
N VAL A 5 -2.01 -3.45 4.79
CA VAL A 5 -2.10 -2.17 5.53
C VAL A 5 -3.01 -1.20 4.81
N PHE A 6 -3.96 -0.58 5.51
CA PHE A 6 -4.73 0.55 4.99
C PHE A 6 -4.32 1.84 5.70
N LEU A 7 -3.82 2.81 4.94
CA LEU A 7 -3.55 4.17 5.40
C LEU A 7 -4.78 5.03 5.15
N VAL A 8 -5.41 5.49 6.22
CA VAL A 8 -6.64 6.27 6.19
C VAL A 8 -6.42 7.61 6.85
N GLY A 9 -6.78 8.71 6.19
CA GLY A 9 -6.69 10.05 6.78
C GLY A 9 -7.04 11.11 5.75
N LYS A 10 -7.28 12.36 6.14
CA LYS A 10 -7.73 13.40 5.20
C LYS A 10 -6.74 13.64 4.04
N PRO A 11 -7.22 14.25 2.93
CA PRO A 11 -6.33 14.75 1.89
C PRO A 11 -5.25 15.67 2.48
N GLY A 12 -4.03 15.60 1.97
CA GLY A 12 -2.91 16.42 2.46
C GLY A 12 -2.17 15.88 3.68
N CYS A 13 -2.56 14.74 4.28
CA CYS A 13 -1.87 14.14 5.44
C CYS A 13 -0.63 13.29 5.06
N SER A 14 0.05 13.61 3.95
CA SER A 14 1.32 12.99 3.51
C SER A 14 1.29 11.47 3.27
N LYS A 15 0.12 10.83 3.14
CA LYS A 15 -0.01 9.37 2.97
C LYS A 15 0.75 8.85 1.73
N THR A 16 0.46 9.42 0.57
CA THR A 16 1.09 9.06 -0.71
C THR A 16 2.58 9.39 -0.69
N LEU A 17 2.97 10.54 -0.12
CA LEU A 17 4.37 10.94 0.03
C LEU A 17 5.16 9.95 0.91
N SER A 18 4.58 9.50 2.03
CA SER A 18 5.22 8.51 2.89
C SER A 18 5.47 7.20 2.15
N MET A 19 4.53 6.75 1.32
CA MET A 19 4.74 5.55 0.49
C MET A 19 5.81 5.77 -0.58
N GLN A 20 5.83 6.93 -1.25
CA GLN A 20 6.88 7.26 -2.22
C GLN A 20 8.27 7.23 -1.57
N LEU A 21 8.44 7.90 -0.44
CA LEU A 21 9.70 7.90 0.31
C LEU A 21 10.12 6.48 0.71
N LEU A 22 9.17 5.63 1.10
CA LEU A 22 9.45 4.24 1.44
C LEU A 22 10.02 3.47 0.24
N PHE A 23 9.39 3.56 -0.94
CA PHE A 23 9.87 2.87 -2.15
C PHE A 23 11.17 3.44 -2.68
N GLU A 24 11.42 4.75 -2.52
CA GLU A 24 12.68 5.37 -2.90
C GLU A 24 13.86 4.94 -2.02
N ASN A 25 13.60 4.72 -0.74
CA ASN A 25 14.64 4.37 0.23
C ASN A 25 14.83 2.85 0.42
N LEU A 26 13.98 2.00 -0.16
CA LEU A 26 14.04 0.53 -0.07
C LEU A 26 14.26 -0.12 -1.44
N ARG A 27 15.42 0.15 -2.04
CA ARG A 27 15.83 -0.35 -3.37
C ARG A 27 16.82 -1.52 -3.31
N GLY A 28 16.93 -2.17 -2.16
CA GLY A 28 17.88 -3.26 -1.93
C GLY A 28 19.27 -2.75 -1.54
N LYS A 29 20.33 -3.42 -2.02
CA LYS A 29 21.71 -3.23 -1.54
C LYS A 29 22.28 -1.81 -1.72
N ASP A 30 21.79 -1.07 -2.71
CA ASP A 30 22.25 0.29 -3.02
C ASP A 30 21.38 1.38 -2.34
N SER A 31 20.49 0.99 -1.44
CA SER A 31 19.57 1.90 -0.77
C SER A 31 20.08 2.40 0.58
N ARG A 32 19.40 3.41 1.15
CA ARG A 32 19.70 3.93 2.49
C ARG A 32 19.56 2.84 3.57
N PHE A 33 18.78 1.80 3.31
CA PHE A 33 18.55 0.69 4.22
C PHE A 33 18.86 -0.66 3.56
N PRO A 34 20.14 -1.00 3.36
CA PRO A 34 20.56 -2.17 2.58
C PRO A 34 20.24 -3.53 3.24
N SER A 35 19.96 -3.52 4.55
CA SER A 35 19.55 -4.71 5.31
C SER A 35 18.04 -4.99 5.23
N LEU A 36 17.25 -4.07 4.66
CA LEU A 36 15.81 -4.22 4.47
C LEU A 36 15.52 -4.76 3.06
N PRO A 37 14.37 -5.44 2.87
CA PRO A 37 14.00 -5.98 1.57
C PRO A 37 13.83 -4.88 0.52
N CYS A 38 14.17 -5.19 -0.72
CA CYS A 38 13.86 -4.33 -1.86
C CYS A 38 12.34 -4.31 -2.08
N LEU A 39 11.73 -3.14 -2.12
CA LEU A 39 10.31 -3.01 -2.41
C LEU A 39 10.09 -2.65 -3.87
N TYR A 40 9.16 -3.36 -4.52
CA TYR A 40 8.73 -3.04 -5.87
C TYR A 40 7.22 -2.82 -5.89
N GLU A 41 6.78 -1.59 -6.15
CA GLU A 41 5.35 -1.26 -6.18
C GLU A 41 4.71 -1.52 -7.54
N GLN A 42 3.48 -2.02 -7.51
CA GLN A 42 2.55 -2.00 -8.64
C GLN A 42 1.31 -1.23 -8.19
N ARG A 43 1.15 -0.01 -8.72
CA ARG A 43 0.09 0.91 -8.31
C ARG A 43 -1.18 0.72 -9.15
N TYR A 44 -2.32 0.77 -8.50
CA TYR A 44 -3.64 0.93 -9.10
C TYR A 44 -4.29 2.18 -8.54
N GLN A 45 -4.71 3.09 -9.42
CA GLN A 45 -5.49 4.27 -9.03
C GLN A 45 -6.97 3.88 -9.01
N CYS A 46 -7.57 3.82 -7.82
CA CYS A 46 -9.00 3.58 -7.66
C CYS A 46 -9.83 4.81 -8.02
N SER A 47 -11.08 4.56 -8.39
CA SER A 47 -12.08 5.53 -8.82
C SER A 47 -13.49 4.92 -8.66
N GLU A 48 -14.53 5.73 -8.84
CA GLU A 48 -15.92 5.26 -8.81
C GLU A 48 -16.26 4.29 -9.96
N ASP A 49 -15.47 4.31 -11.04
CA ASP A 49 -15.60 3.41 -12.19
C ASP A 49 -14.68 2.17 -12.09
N SER A 50 -13.95 2.00 -10.98
CA SER A 50 -13.08 0.84 -10.78
C SER A 50 -13.87 -0.47 -10.84
N THR A 51 -13.28 -1.50 -11.44
CA THR A 51 -13.88 -2.82 -11.59
C THR A 51 -13.09 -3.88 -10.85
N SER A 52 -13.75 -4.99 -10.48
CA SER A 52 -13.08 -6.17 -9.91
C SER A 52 -11.97 -6.68 -10.81
N ASP A 53 -12.23 -6.81 -12.12
CA ASP A 53 -11.25 -7.30 -13.10
C ASP A 53 -9.98 -6.44 -13.15
N GLY A 54 -10.11 -5.11 -13.04
CA GLY A 54 -8.98 -4.20 -13.02
C GLY A 54 -8.09 -4.39 -11.80
N ILE A 55 -8.70 -4.55 -10.63
CA ILE A 55 -7.98 -4.82 -9.37
C ILE A 55 -7.33 -6.22 -9.42
N GLU A 56 -8.08 -7.24 -9.83
CA GLU A 56 -7.59 -8.62 -9.93
C GLU A 56 -6.40 -8.75 -10.88
N ALA A 57 -6.45 -8.08 -12.04
CA ALA A 57 -5.36 -8.10 -13.00
C ALA A 57 -4.02 -7.65 -12.41
N ILE A 58 -4.04 -6.64 -11.52
CA ILE A 58 -2.83 -6.19 -10.83
C ILE A 58 -2.34 -7.20 -9.81
N PHE A 59 -3.24 -7.80 -9.02
CA PHE A 59 -2.86 -8.87 -8.10
C PHE A 59 -2.21 -10.05 -8.85
N ASP A 60 -2.72 -10.42 -10.02
CA ASP A 60 -2.16 -11.51 -10.83
C ASP A 60 -0.81 -11.16 -11.46
N VAL A 61 -0.61 -9.90 -11.89
CA VAL A 61 0.71 -9.41 -12.33
C VAL A 61 1.71 -9.49 -11.18
N VAL A 62 1.34 -8.99 -10.01
CA VAL A 62 2.21 -9.00 -8.83
C VAL A 62 2.53 -10.41 -8.36
N LYS A 63 1.53 -11.30 -8.27
CA LYS A 63 1.73 -12.71 -7.91
C LYS A 63 2.74 -13.40 -8.84
N ARG A 64 2.63 -13.15 -10.15
CA ARG A 64 3.58 -13.71 -11.13
C ARG A 64 4.99 -13.15 -10.95
N LYS A 65 5.16 -11.84 -10.72
CA LYS A 65 6.47 -11.25 -10.46
C LYS A 65 7.10 -11.80 -9.17
N ALA A 66 6.32 -11.87 -8.09
CA ALA A 66 6.76 -12.41 -6.81
C ALA A 66 7.15 -13.90 -6.85
N SER A 67 6.56 -14.70 -7.74
CA SER A 67 6.98 -16.10 -7.93
C SER A 67 8.32 -16.25 -8.67
N ARG A 68 8.75 -15.20 -9.40
CA ARG A 68 10.00 -15.19 -10.19
C ARG A 68 11.14 -14.56 -9.41
N ASP A 69 10.85 -13.46 -8.73
CA ASP A 69 11.81 -12.71 -7.94
C ASP A 69 11.81 -13.30 -6.53
N GLY A 70 12.94 -13.85 -6.10
CA GLY A 70 13.06 -14.53 -4.81
C GLY A 70 12.77 -13.63 -3.60
N ASN A 71 12.95 -14.16 -2.39
CA ASN A 71 12.54 -13.51 -1.14
C ASN A 71 13.21 -12.15 -0.82
N ASP A 72 14.29 -11.78 -1.52
CA ASP A 72 14.99 -10.50 -1.35
C ASP A 72 14.18 -9.31 -1.90
N VAL A 73 13.18 -9.58 -2.75
CA VAL A 73 12.27 -8.58 -3.32
C VAL A 73 10.87 -8.82 -2.77
N THR A 74 10.28 -7.76 -2.19
CA THR A 74 8.88 -7.74 -1.79
C THR A 74 8.09 -6.91 -2.79
N HIS A 75 7.25 -7.59 -3.57
CA HIS A 75 6.30 -6.92 -4.45
C HIS A 75 5.11 -6.40 -3.65
N VAL A 76 4.71 -5.16 -3.92
CA VAL A 76 3.65 -4.45 -3.19
C VAL A 76 2.56 -4.04 -4.16
N VAL A 77 1.33 -4.49 -3.93
CA VAL A 77 0.14 -3.92 -4.58
C VAL A 77 -0.24 -2.65 -3.83
N LEU A 78 -0.20 -1.50 -4.50
CA LEU A 78 -0.61 -0.22 -3.92
C LEU A 78 -1.95 0.21 -4.54
N LEU A 79 -3.03 0.16 -3.76
CA LEU A 79 -4.36 0.64 -4.15
C LEU A 79 -4.52 2.08 -3.67
N ASP A 80 -4.27 3.04 -4.54
CA ASP A 80 -4.36 4.46 -4.23
C ASP A 80 -5.80 4.96 -4.40
N GLU A 81 -6.26 5.87 -3.55
CA GLU A 81 -7.65 6.34 -3.46
C GLU A 81 -8.71 5.21 -3.36
N ILE A 82 -8.40 4.15 -2.61
CA ILE A 82 -9.24 2.93 -2.50
C ILE A 82 -10.66 3.22 -2.01
N GLY A 83 -10.87 4.30 -1.24
CA GLY A 83 -12.21 4.73 -0.80
C GLY A 83 -13.15 5.10 -1.95
N LEU A 84 -12.64 5.56 -3.09
CA LEU A 84 -13.47 5.85 -4.27
C LEU A 84 -14.04 4.57 -4.90
N ALA A 85 -13.30 3.47 -4.81
CA ALA A 85 -13.75 2.18 -5.32
C ALA A 85 -14.83 1.53 -4.43
N GLU A 86 -15.01 2.00 -3.18
CA GLU A 86 -16.05 1.50 -2.29
C GLU A 86 -17.45 1.94 -2.73
N VAL A 87 -17.59 3.17 -3.23
CA VAL A 87 -18.86 3.72 -3.74
C VAL A 87 -19.17 3.30 -5.18
N SER A 88 -18.27 2.53 -5.81
CA SER A 88 -18.45 2.07 -7.18
C SER A 88 -19.63 1.10 -7.31
N ARG A 89 -20.45 1.31 -8.35
CA ARG A 89 -21.53 0.39 -8.75
C ARG A 89 -21.04 -1.03 -9.08
N HIS A 90 -19.76 -1.20 -9.38
CA HIS A 90 -19.17 -2.48 -9.75
C HIS A 90 -18.75 -3.32 -8.54
N ASN A 91 -18.82 -2.76 -7.33
CA ASN A 91 -18.36 -3.39 -6.08
C ASN A 91 -16.96 -4.04 -6.23
N PRO A 92 -15.95 -3.27 -6.72
CA PRO A 92 -14.64 -3.81 -7.09
C PRO A 92 -13.89 -4.39 -5.89
N LEU A 93 -14.08 -3.82 -4.70
CA LEU A 93 -13.36 -4.22 -3.47
C LEU A 93 -13.76 -5.60 -2.93
N LYS A 94 -14.83 -6.23 -3.47
CA LYS A 94 -15.20 -7.60 -3.09
C LYS A 94 -14.06 -8.61 -3.28
N VAL A 95 -13.17 -8.35 -4.23
CA VAL A 95 -12.03 -9.22 -4.56
C VAL A 95 -10.98 -9.25 -3.46
N LEU A 96 -10.94 -8.23 -2.59
CA LEU A 96 -9.97 -8.15 -1.50
C LEU A 96 -10.19 -9.24 -0.45
N HIS A 97 -11.41 -9.76 -0.31
CA HIS A 97 -11.68 -10.90 0.57
C HIS A 97 -10.79 -12.08 0.23
N ASP A 98 -10.77 -12.47 -1.05
CA ASP A 98 -9.98 -13.61 -1.50
C ASP A 98 -8.49 -13.29 -1.64
N ARG A 99 -8.14 -12.06 -1.99
CA ARG A 99 -6.75 -11.66 -2.26
C ARG A 99 -5.93 -11.32 -1.02
N LEU A 100 -6.57 -10.95 0.10
CA LEU A 100 -5.89 -10.57 1.34
C LEU A 100 -5.91 -11.68 2.41
N GLU A 101 -6.73 -12.72 2.24
CA GLU A 101 -6.80 -13.86 3.16
C GLU A 101 -5.89 -15.01 2.66
N PRO A 102 -4.86 -15.41 3.43
CA PRO A 102 -3.96 -16.49 3.03
C PRO A 102 -4.64 -17.87 2.93
N ASP A 103 -5.75 -18.06 3.63
CA ASP A 103 -6.51 -19.32 3.68
C ASP A 103 -7.71 -19.34 2.71
N SER A 104 -7.84 -18.35 1.82
CA SER A 104 -8.96 -18.28 0.87
C SER A 104 -8.91 -19.42 -0.16
N ARG A 105 -10.08 -19.90 -0.60
CA ARG A 105 -10.22 -21.04 -1.54
C ARG A 105 -9.59 -20.78 -2.92
N HIS A 106 -9.32 -19.53 -3.26
CA HIS A 106 -8.67 -19.11 -4.52
C HIS A 106 -7.14 -19.10 -4.44
N TYR A 107 -6.58 -19.26 -3.25
CA TYR A 107 -5.16 -19.55 -3.12
C TYR A 107 -4.95 -21.03 -3.45
N GLU A 108 -4.74 -21.32 -4.75
CA GLU A 108 -4.28 -22.64 -5.16
C GLU A 108 -3.10 -23.02 -4.28
N LYS A 109 -3.30 -24.08 -3.47
CA LYS A 109 -2.24 -24.75 -2.73
C LYS A 109 -1.18 -25.15 -3.76
N HIS A 110 -0.19 -24.30 -3.99
CA HIS A 110 1.03 -24.72 -4.66
C HIS A 110 1.50 -25.96 -3.91
N ALA A 111 1.69 -27.06 -4.64
CA ALA A 111 1.97 -28.38 -4.08
C ALA A 111 3.10 -28.28 -3.04
N GLY A 112 2.75 -28.34 -1.74
CA GLY A 112 3.69 -28.20 -0.62
C GLY A 112 3.38 -27.09 0.40
N MET A 113 2.45 -26.17 0.13
CA MET A 113 2.04 -25.11 1.07
C MET A 113 1.11 -25.63 2.16
N LYS A 114 1.56 -25.63 3.42
CA LYS A 114 0.71 -25.86 4.60
C LYS A 114 -0.09 -24.58 4.93
N GLY A 115 -1.30 -24.74 5.48
CA GLY A 115 -2.14 -23.61 5.90
C GLY A 115 -1.42 -22.66 6.85
N GLY A 116 -1.71 -21.35 6.74
CA GLY A 116 -1.04 -20.29 7.50
C GLY A 116 0.23 -19.71 6.89
N GLN A 117 0.47 -19.85 5.57
CA GLN A 117 1.62 -19.21 4.92
C GLN A 117 1.37 -17.74 4.56
N GLU A 118 2.39 -16.88 4.67
CA GLU A 118 2.30 -15.47 4.29
C GLU A 118 1.93 -15.31 2.80
N LEU A 119 1.19 -14.24 2.47
CA LEU A 119 0.93 -13.85 1.08
C LEU A 119 2.26 -13.73 0.30
N PRO A 120 2.29 -13.99 -1.01
CA PRO A 120 3.51 -13.88 -1.81
C PRO A 120 3.87 -12.42 -2.11
N TYR A 121 2.97 -11.48 -1.80
CA TYR A 121 3.09 -10.04 -1.98
C TYR A 121 2.58 -9.31 -0.75
N ALA A 122 2.96 -8.04 -0.60
CA ALA A 122 2.31 -7.12 0.33
C ALA A 122 1.20 -6.32 -0.38
N CYS A 123 0.23 -5.83 0.39
CA CYS A 123 -0.81 -4.94 -0.12
C CYS A 123 -0.92 -3.71 0.78
N VAL A 124 -0.97 -2.54 0.16
CA VAL A 124 -1.21 -1.27 0.82
C VAL A 124 -2.37 -0.57 0.14
N GLY A 125 -3.38 -0.15 0.90
CA GLY A 125 -4.46 0.71 0.43
C GLY A 125 -4.33 2.10 1.01
N ILE A 126 -4.48 3.14 0.20
CA ILE A 126 -4.50 4.54 0.66
C ILE A 126 -5.91 5.08 0.43
N SER A 127 -6.53 5.62 1.48
CA SER A 127 -7.86 6.21 1.41
C SER A 127 -7.93 7.54 2.14
N ASN A 128 -8.75 8.45 1.62
CA ASN A 128 -9.13 9.66 2.33
C ASN A 128 -10.23 9.42 3.39
N TRP A 129 -10.94 8.29 3.28
CA TRP A 129 -12.09 7.93 4.12
C TRP A 129 -11.93 6.53 4.69
N ALA A 130 -12.53 6.27 5.85
CA ALA A 130 -12.59 4.91 6.37
C ALA A 130 -13.41 4.03 5.43
N LEU A 131 -12.89 2.82 5.17
CA LEU A 131 -13.63 1.80 4.44
C LEU A 131 -14.61 1.10 5.38
N ASP A 132 -15.54 0.32 4.85
CA ASP A 132 -16.43 -0.47 5.68
C ASP A 132 -15.66 -1.55 6.47
N SER A 133 -16.24 -1.94 7.61
CA SER A 133 -15.62 -2.87 8.55
C SER A 133 -15.29 -4.23 7.94
N SER A 134 -16.00 -4.67 6.91
CA SER A 134 -15.69 -5.93 6.23
C SER A 134 -14.35 -5.86 5.49
N LYS A 135 -13.94 -4.71 4.95
CA LYS A 135 -12.61 -4.57 4.34
C LYS A 135 -11.55 -4.29 5.40
N MET A 136 -11.84 -3.40 6.35
CA MET A 136 -10.87 -2.99 7.36
C MET A 136 -10.43 -4.11 8.29
N ASN A 137 -11.30 -5.07 8.62
CA ASN A 137 -10.93 -6.20 9.50
C ASN A 137 -9.88 -7.16 8.92
N ARG A 138 -9.54 -7.01 7.63
CA ARG A 138 -8.54 -7.84 6.92
C ARG A 138 -7.16 -7.19 6.82
N ALA A 139 -7.03 -5.95 7.27
CA ALA A 139 -5.81 -5.17 7.20
C ALA A 139 -5.51 -4.49 8.54
N ALA A 140 -4.23 -4.22 8.79
CA ALA A 140 -3.86 -3.25 9.81
C ALA A 140 -4.25 -1.86 9.31
N VAL A 141 -5.08 -1.14 10.08
CA VAL A 141 -5.50 0.22 9.72
C VAL A 141 -4.60 1.22 10.44
N LEU A 142 -3.87 2.01 9.67
CA LEU A 142 -3.10 3.15 10.16
C LEU A 142 -3.91 4.42 9.89
N SER A 143 -4.46 5.01 10.94
CA SER A 143 -5.16 6.29 10.84
C SER A 143 -4.17 7.46 10.97
N ARG A 144 -4.24 8.39 10.03
CA ARG A 144 -3.54 9.69 10.08
C ARG A 144 -4.55 10.76 10.54
N PRO A 145 -4.46 11.23 11.80
CA PRO A 145 -5.28 12.33 12.26
C PRO A 145 -4.87 13.65 11.58
N ASP A 146 -5.70 14.67 11.74
CA ASP A 146 -5.33 16.03 11.34
C ASP A 146 -4.10 16.47 12.14
N PRO A 147 -3.13 17.16 11.49
CA PRO A 147 -1.99 17.72 12.19
C PRO A 147 -2.47 18.75 13.22
N ASP A 148 -1.85 18.75 14.40
CA ASP A 148 -2.11 19.79 15.38
C ASP A 148 -1.35 21.09 15.03
N GLU A 149 -1.58 22.16 15.81
CA GLU A 149 -0.93 23.45 15.56
C GLU A 149 0.61 23.33 15.55
N LYS A 150 1.16 22.46 16.41
CA LYS A 150 2.59 22.26 16.50
C LYS A 150 3.12 21.51 15.28
N ASP A 151 2.44 20.45 14.85
CA ASP A 151 2.78 19.71 13.62
C ASP A 151 2.81 20.66 12.41
N LEU A 152 1.85 21.59 12.34
CA LEU A 152 1.78 22.61 11.27
C LEU A 152 2.95 23.61 11.36
N GLN A 153 3.27 24.11 12.55
CA GLN A 153 4.41 25.01 12.77
C GLN A 153 5.73 24.33 12.41
N ASP A 154 5.95 23.10 12.88
CA ASP A 154 7.17 22.32 12.60
C ASP A 154 7.32 22.06 11.10
N THR A 155 6.22 21.71 10.41
CA THR A 155 6.20 21.53 8.96
C THR A 155 6.53 22.84 8.22
N ALA A 156 5.94 23.96 8.63
CA ALA A 156 6.18 25.25 7.99
C ALA A 156 7.64 25.71 8.16
N ASN A 157 8.19 25.58 9.37
CA ASN A 157 9.57 25.94 9.67
C ASN A 157 10.55 25.10 8.82
N ALA A 158 10.35 23.78 8.77
CA ALA A 158 11.19 22.89 7.97
C ALA A 158 11.18 23.25 6.46
N ILE A 159 10.02 23.66 5.92
CA ILE A 159 9.91 24.10 4.53
C ILE A 159 10.70 25.41 4.31
N VAL A 160 10.56 26.38 5.22
CA VAL A 160 11.27 27.67 5.13
C VAL A 160 12.79 27.48 5.18
N GLU A 161 13.29 26.70 6.15
CA GLU A 161 14.71 26.41 6.31
C GLU A 161 15.32 25.79 5.05
N GLN A 162 14.60 24.86 4.41
CA GLN A 162 15.05 24.22 3.18
C GLN A 162 15.13 25.21 2.01
N ILE A 163 14.16 26.12 1.89
CA ILE A 163 14.12 27.13 0.82
C ILE A 163 15.26 28.13 1.01
N GLU A 164 15.51 28.58 2.23
CA GLU A 164 16.58 29.52 2.55
C GLU A 164 17.96 28.88 2.36
N GLY A 165 18.16 27.65 2.85
CA GLY A 165 19.41 26.91 2.65
C GLY A 165 19.74 26.66 1.17
N SER A 166 18.72 26.43 0.34
CA SER A 166 18.89 26.23 -1.12
C SER A 166 19.19 27.51 -1.90
N ARG A 167 18.96 28.70 -1.31
CA ARG A 167 19.30 30.00 -1.92
C ARG A 167 20.73 30.45 -1.65
N VAL A 168 21.39 29.84 -0.66
CA VAL A 168 22.75 30.19 -0.22
C VAL A 168 23.79 29.20 -0.76
N ALA A 169 23.36 28.08 -1.35
CA ALA A 169 24.19 27.09 -2.05
C ALA A 169 24.20 27.34 -3.57
#